data_AF-A0A0F8V381-F1
#
_entry.id   AF-A0A0F8V381-F1
#
_cell.length_a   1.000
_cell.length_b   1.000
_cell.length_c   1.000
_cell.angle_alpha   90.00
_cell.angle_beta   90.00
_cell.angle_gamma   90.00
#
_symmetry.space_group_name_H-M   'P 1'
#
loop_
_entity.id
_entity.type
_entity.pdbx_description
1 polymer ?
#
loop_
_entity_poly.entity_id
_entity_poly.type
_entity_poly.pdbx_seq_one_letter_code
_entity_poly.pdbx_strand_id
1 'polypeptide(L)' 'MKERKQLADKMKTEEAKEIFGQRKQVVEPVIGNYKENLGFREFLTRGLKSVKNEFNLVCIAANLRKIWIHLMKTS' A
#
# COMPACT_ATOMS: atom_id res chain seq x y z
N MET A 1 18.89 -2.81 1.09
CA MET A 1 19.48 -4.15 1.33
C MET A 1 19.11 -4.72 2.71
N LYS A 2 19.20 -3.93 3.79
CA LYS A 2 18.85 -4.34 5.16
C LYS A 2 17.41 -4.85 5.33
N GLU A 3 16.42 -4.14 4.77
CA GLU A 3 14.99 -4.50 4.87
C GLU A 3 14.66 -5.83 4.17
N ARG A 4 15.25 -6.08 2.99
CA ARG A 4 15.08 -7.37 2.28
C ARG A 4 15.66 -8.53 3.08
N LYS A 5 16.83 -8.33 3.70
CA LYS A 5 17.46 -9.34 4.56
C LYS A 5 16.60 -9.65 5.79
N GLN A 6 16.06 -8.62 6.43
CA GLN A 6 15.13 -8.78 7.56
C GLN A 6 13.82 -9.49 7.17
N LEU A 7 13.26 -9.18 6.00
CA LEU A 7 12.10 -9.90 5.50
C LEU A 7 12.44 -11.37 5.24
N ALA A 8 13.57 -11.64 4.60
CA ALA A 8 14.04 -13.01 4.35
C ALA A 8 14.23 -13.78 5.67
N ASP A 9 14.79 -13.15 6.70
CA ASP A 9 14.93 -13.75 8.03
C ASP A 9 13.57 -14.04 8.69
N LYS A 10 12.59 -13.14 8.54
CA LYS A 10 11.21 -13.35 9.04
C LYS A 10 10.49 -14.46 8.27
N MET A 11 10.75 -14.62 6.97
CA MET A 11 10.12 -15.63 6.11
C MET A 11 10.74 -17.03 6.29
N LYS A 12 11.54 -17.28 7.33
CA LYS A 12 12.12 -18.59 7.61
C LYS A 12 11.11 -19.61 8.13
N THR A 13 10.01 -19.15 8.75
CA THR A 13 8.96 -20.02 9.29
C THR A 13 7.76 -20.08 8.35
N GLU A 14 7.09 -21.23 8.30
CA GLU A 14 5.87 -21.41 7.48
C GLU A 14 4.73 -20.50 7.95
N GLU A 15 4.55 -20.34 9.26
CA GLU A 15 3.58 -19.41 9.84
C GLU A 15 3.76 -17.96 9.34
N ALA A 16 5.01 -17.47 9.31
CA ALA A 16 5.28 -16.11 8.84
C ALA A 16 5.00 -15.97 7.33
N LYS A 17 5.27 -17.01 6.53
CA LYS A 17 4.94 -17.03 5.11
C LYS A 17 3.43 -17.03 4.89
N GLU A 18 2.68 -17.80 5.67
CA GLU A 18 1.23 -17.88 5.59
C GLU A 18 0.57 -16.53 5.92
N ILE A 19 0.97 -15.91 7.04
CA ILE A 19 0.51 -14.56 7.43
C ILE A 19 0.89 -13.53 6.35
N PHE A 20 2.09 -13.61 5.79
CA PHE A 20 2.51 -12.70 4.74
C PHE A 20 1.73 -12.89 3.43
N GLY A 21 1.36 -14.14 3.11
CA GLY A 21 0.53 -14.48 1.94
C GLY A 21 -0.83 -13.79 1.97
N GLN A 22 -1.43 -13.64 3.15
CA GLN A 22 -2.70 -12.91 3.33
C GLN A 22 -2.59 -11.43 2.93
N ARG A 23 -1.39 -10.82 3.01
CA ARG A 23 -1.19 -9.43 2.61
C ARG A 23 -1.47 -9.21 1.12
N LYS A 24 -1.31 -10.22 0.27
CA LYS A 24 -1.67 -10.12 -1.14
C LYS A 24 -3.15 -9.77 -1.29
N GLN A 25 -4.03 -10.42 -0.55
CA GLN A 25 -5.46 -10.15 -0.57
C GLN A 25 -5.80 -8.72 -0.13
N VAL A 26 -4.98 -8.12 0.74
CA VAL A 26 -5.19 -6.75 1.25
C VAL A 26 -4.58 -5.69 0.31
N VAL A 27 -3.43 -5.98 -0.28
CA VAL A 27 -2.65 -5.02 -1.08
C VAL A 27 -3.17 -4.92 -2.52
N GLU A 28 -3.54 -6.04 -3.15
CA GLU A 28 -4.01 -6.02 -4.55
C GLU A 28 -5.25 -5.13 -4.75
N PRO A 29 -6.29 -5.16 -3.88
CA PRO A 29 -7.43 -4.25 -4.02
C PRO A 29 -7.05 -2.78 -3.86
N VAL A 30 -6.07 -2.47 -3.01
CA VAL A 30 -5.60 -1.10 -2.80
C VAL A 30 -4.87 -0.59 -4.04
N ILE A 31 -3.99 -1.41 -4.63
CA ILE A 31 -3.30 -1.08 -5.89
C ILE A 31 -4.30 -0.97 -7.04
N GLY A 32 -5.27 -1.88 -7.13
CA GLY A 32 -6.35 -1.82 -8.12
C GLY A 32 -7.16 -0.53 -7.99
N ASN A 33 -7.54 -0.14 -6.76
CA ASN A 33 -8.25 1.11 -6.51
C ASN A 33 -7.44 2.34 -6.94
N TYR A 34 -6.12 2.36 -6.71
CA TYR A 34 -5.27 3.46 -7.17
C TYR A 34 -5.30 3.59 -8.69
N LYS A 35 -5.16 2.49 -9.42
CA LYS A 35 -5.07 2.50 -10.88
C LYS A 35 -6.41 2.71 -11.56
N GLU A 36 -7.43 1.98 -11.14
CA GLU A 36 -8.71 1.90 -11.85
C GLU A 36 -9.70 2.97 -11.37
N ASN A 37 -9.81 3.20 -10.06
CA ASN A 37 -10.80 4.12 -9.51
C ASN A 37 -10.24 5.54 -9.32
N LEU A 38 -8.96 5.67 -8.96
CA LEU A 38 -8.31 6.96 -8.76
C LEU A 38 -7.50 7.43 -9.98
N GLY A 39 -7.41 6.62 -11.03
CA GLY A 39 -6.69 6.95 -12.27
C GLY A 39 -5.18 7.10 -12.12
N PHE A 40 -4.60 6.71 -10.98
CA PHE A 40 -3.17 6.82 -10.70
C PHE A 40 -2.41 5.68 -11.37
N ARG A 41 -2.14 5.83 -12.67
CA ARG A 41 -1.41 4.85 -13.49
C ARG A 41 0.06 5.22 -13.73
N GLU A 42 0.38 6.50 -13.61
CA GLU A 42 1.66 7.08 -13.99
C GLU A 42 2.13 8.06 -12.92
N PHE A 43 3.44 8.23 -12.80
CA PHE A 43 4.04 9.28 -11.97
C PHE A 43 4.34 10.50 -12.83
N LEU A 44 3.96 11.67 -12.35
CA LEU A 44 4.24 12.96 -12.99
C LEU A 44 5.67 13.42 -12.73
N THR A 45 6.30 12.93 -11.66
CA THR A 45 7.65 13.32 -11.26
C THR A 45 8.70 12.28 -11.63
N ARG A 46 9.97 12.70 -11.74
CA ARG A 46 11.11 11.82 -12.02
C ARG A 46 12.12 11.85 -10.87
N GLY A 47 12.67 10.67 -10.56
CA GLY A 47 13.61 10.46 -9.48
C GLY A 47 12.95 9.87 -8.24
N LEU A 48 13.65 8.94 -7.58
CA LEU A 48 13.06 8.11 -6.52
C LEU A 48 12.45 8.92 -5.37
N LYS A 49 13.09 10.04 -5.00
CA LYS A 49 12.61 10.92 -3.92
C LYS A 49 11.27 11.58 -4.26
N SER A 50 11.13 12.16 -5.45
CA SER A 50 9.89 12.85 -5.84
C SER A 50 8.76 11.87 -6.10
N VAL A 51 9.06 10.74 -6.77
CA VAL A 51 8.11 9.64 -7.00
C VAL A 51 7.56 9.11 -5.68
N LYS A 52 8.41 8.96 -4.67
CA LYS A 52 7.98 8.55 -3.32
C LYS A 52 7.05 9.57 -2.67
N ASN A 53 7.33 10.87 -2.82
CA ASN A 53 6.47 11.92 -2.29
C ASN A 53 5.09 11.91 -2.98
N GLU A 54 5.06 11.79 -4.30
CA GLU A 54 3.85 11.69 -5.10
C GLU A 54 3.01 10.47 -4.66
N PHE A 55 3.64 9.29 -4.53
CA PHE A 55 2.96 8.10 -4.05
C PHE A 55 2.39 8.27 -2.62
N ASN A 56 3.16 8.90 -1.73
CA ASN A 56 2.71 9.15 -0.35
C ASN A 56 1.46 10.03 -0.33
N LEU A 57 1.35 11.04 -1.21
CA LEU A 57 0.17 11.89 -1.32
C LEU A 57 -1.07 11.08 -1.73
N VAL A 58 -0.93 10.19 -2.71
CA VAL A 58 -2.02 9.27 -3.12
C VAL A 58 -2.45 8.38 -1.95
N CYS A 59 -1.49 7.81 -1.21
CA CYS A 59 -1.78 7.00 -0.04
C CYS A 59 -2.50 7.80 1.06
N ILE A 60 -2.09 9.04 1.32
CA ILE A 60 -2.74 9.93 2.29
C ILE A 60 -4.19 10.18 1.89
N ALA A 61 -4.44 10.58 0.64
CA ALA A 61 -5.79 10.83 0.14
C ALA A 61 -6.70 9.58 0.26
N ALA A 62 -6.18 8.41 -0.10
CA ALA A 62 -6.90 7.15 0.04
C ALA A 62 -7.23 6.80 1.50
N ASN A 63 -6.30 7.05 2.43
CA ASN A 63 -6.50 6.79 3.85
C ASN A 63 -7.52 7.77 4.45
N LEU A 64 -7.47 9.05 4.08
CA LEU A 64 -8.44 10.05 4.50
C LEU A 64 -9.86 9.67 4.06
N ARG A 65 -10.03 9.21 2.81
CA ARG A 65 -11.32 8.71 2.32
C ARG A 65 -11.84 7.54 3.17
N LYS A 66 -10.97 6.59 3.54
CA LYS A 66 -11.36 5.46 4.40
C LYS A 66 -11.80 5.92 5.78
N ILE A 67 -11.06 6.84 6.40
CA ILE A 67 -11.41 7.41 7.71
C ILE A 67 -12.77 8.11 7.63
N TRP A 68 -12.98 8.95 6.61
CA TRP A 68 -14.25 9.65 6.42
C TRP A 68 -15.43 8.70 6.26
N ILE A 69 -15.32 7.67 5.41
CA ILE A 69 -16.35 6.63 5.25
C ILE A 69 -16.61 5.91 6.58
N HIS A 70 -15.58 5.62 7.36
CA HIS A 70 -15.73 4.97 8.65
C HIS A 70 -16.49 5.86 9.64
N LEU A 71 -16.11 7.13 9.77
CA LEU A 71 -16.78 8.10 10.63
C LEU A 71 -18.26 8.27 10.27
N MET A 72 -18.60 8.32 8.99
CA MET A 72 -19.99 8.44 8.52
C MET A 72 -20.85 7.19 8.76
N LYS A 73 -20.24 6.00 8.89
CA LYS A 73 -20.96 4.76 9.16
C LYS A 73 -21.26 4.54 10.65
N THR A 74 -20.53 5.24 11.50
CA THR A 74 -20.62 5.12 12.97
C THR A 74 -21.48 6.22 13.59
N SER A 75 -21.81 7.29 12.84
CA SER A 75 -22.84 8.28 13.19
C SER A 75 -24.21 7.82 12.70
#